data_AF-A0A449IIP4-F1
#
_entry.id   AF-A0A449IIP4-F1
#
_cell.length_a   1.000
_cell.length_b   1.000
_cell.length_c   1.000
_cell.angle_alpha   90.00
_cell.angle_beta   90.00
_cell.angle_gamma   90.00
#
_symmetry.space_group_name_H-M   'P 1'
#
loop_
_entity.id
_entity.type
_entity.pdbx_description
1 polymer ?
#
loop_
_entity_poly.entity_id
_entity_poly.type
_entity_poly.pdbx_seq_one_letter_code
_entity_poly.pdbx_strand_id
1 'polypeptide(L)'
;MPGIQPSFSYSAPALEELKRFPSKAVSKVASNIARRHWVFLASAPDEIKEFHSLHVHEYGVGVGAIKKSTTLGRLKRLSSERFWLTNLNRILDSEREKDARRQGLLGSVEKGKMPYCSDATIEILKAREKEIEKRLELSPRKNLADIYRNSTKATFNKSYLQAKAMDVIAQKHGMKWVIITLTCPPEYHSNSPYFDGSGFDEGQRYLQKVLGQIGKAIGNAGYKSGKDYKGVRVLEVHKDGTPHWHILYYYNGDLDKVIEKKLLKIYSRERTRPKQYFNDHLNEILLRAQPESESSQDRTTTPAISYLFKKVSYAFRLQASAQTDDVIRHRYAIKAARARQIQTFGVQGYSTKTKALRKGYDKGCLPESLSELAAPLKIAPNDPGRKEKQLQSMVAALEGSLDHLKLLSENVMNRFGESVSKVTHIQSMVNQEITCIYEAPIQMPDNRSGWKGGVNINDSSFSCGCEKCDEMLAARCGIASIQEHRTAVEELEFRRDAGECVNPRAQGSQQAQDRESYDESRHPRLRPHPGGCGLALRTVITALQAIFRLRLRSDHTRLKYFLVMCFVLILASLTHGILAKNYQAHCAEQWSQPHRHPGTNLGIRNSPILTISHFAPTHGVRDSP
;
A
#
# COMPACT_ATOMS: atom_id res chain seq x y z
N MET A 1 -36.46 10.88 11.62
CA MET A 1 -37.20 9.80 10.93
C MET A 1 -37.02 8.51 11.71
N PRO A 2 -38.08 7.89 12.24
CA PRO A 2 -38.02 6.55 12.80
C PRO A 2 -38.12 5.50 11.68
N GLY A 3 -37.33 4.43 11.78
CA GLY A 3 -37.29 3.35 10.78
C GLY A 3 -35.87 3.04 10.28
N ILE A 4 -34.97 2.65 11.19
CA ILE A 4 -33.65 2.13 10.83
C ILE A 4 -33.85 0.63 10.60
N GLN A 5 -33.82 0.19 9.34
CA GLN A 5 -33.91 -1.24 9.03
C GLN A 5 -32.70 -1.99 9.63
N PRO A 6 -32.90 -3.07 10.42
CA PRO A 6 -31.84 -3.71 11.19
C PRO A 6 -30.78 -4.47 10.39
N SER A 7 -30.93 -4.66 9.08
CA SER A 7 -30.03 -5.49 8.27
C SER A 7 -29.65 -4.80 6.96
N PHE A 8 -28.68 -3.88 7.01
CA PHE A 8 -28.00 -3.46 5.78
C PHE A 8 -26.95 -4.51 5.42
N SER A 9 -27.35 -5.51 4.63
CA SER A 9 -26.43 -6.45 4.01
C SER A 9 -25.90 -5.88 2.69
N TYR A 10 -24.58 -5.95 2.48
CA TYR A 10 -23.95 -5.54 1.24
C TYR A 10 -22.74 -6.43 0.97
N SER A 11 -22.74 -7.06 -0.19
CA SER A 11 -21.61 -7.80 -0.73
C SER A 11 -20.91 -6.94 -1.76
N ALA A 12 -19.63 -6.64 -1.51
CA ALA A 12 -18.83 -5.87 -2.44
C ALA A 12 -18.57 -6.70 -3.72
N PRO A 13 -18.61 -6.08 -4.92
CA PRO A 13 -18.37 -6.79 -6.18
C PRO A 13 -16.95 -7.35 -6.23
N ALA A 14 -16.73 -8.34 -7.10
CA ALA A 14 -15.38 -8.84 -7.35
C ALA A 14 -14.49 -7.72 -7.93
N LEU A 15 -13.18 -7.78 -7.67
CA LEU A 15 -12.25 -6.76 -8.16
C LEU A 15 -12.26 -6.63 -9.69
N GLU A 16 -12.39 -7.74 -10.41
CA GLU A 16 -12.50 -7.77 -11.87
C GLU A 16 -13.73 -7.04 -12.41
N GLU A 17 -14.83 -7.08 -11.68
CA GLU A 17 -16.04 -6.33 -12.00
C GLU A 17 -15.86 -4.84 -11.66
N LEU A 18 -15.33 -4.54 -10.47
CA LEU A 18 -15.11 -3.17 -10.00
C LEU A 18 -14.17 -2.36 -10.91
N LYS A 19 -13.21 -3.02 -11.58
CA LYS A 19 -12.31 -2.39 -12.56
C LYS A 19 -13.04 -1.78 -13.76
N ARG A 20 -14.23 -2.28 -14.09
CA ARG A 20 -15.05 -1.82 -15.22
C ARG A 20 -16.02 -0.70 -14.81
N PHE A 21 -16.14 -0.41 -13.50
CA PHE A 21 -17.12 0.54 -13.01
C PHE A 21 -16.72 1.99 -13.31
N PRO A 22 -17.68 2.86 -13.69
CA PRO A 22 -17.42 4.29 -13.77
C PRO A 22 -17.14 4.87 -12.38
N SER A 23 -16.45 6.02 -12.33
CA SER A 23 -16.04 6.65 -11.07
C SER A 23 -17.18 6.88 -10.07
N LYS A 24 -18.40 7.19 -10.55
CA LYS A 24 -19.60 7.35 -9.70
C LYS A 24 -20.00 6.04 -9.02
N ALA A 25 -19.97 4.92 -9.74
CA ALA A 25 -20.30 3.61 -9.19
C ALA A 25 -19.26 3.16 -8.16
N VAL A 26 -17.96 3.41 -8.41
CA VAL A 26 -16.89 3.17 -7.42
C VAL A 26 -17.13 3.98 -6.13
N SER A 27 -17.61 5.23 -6.24
CA SER A 27 -18.00 6.02 -5.07
C SER A 27 -19.14 5.38 -4.29
N LYS A 28 -20.15 4.84 -4.99
CA LYS A 28 -21.27 4.16 -4.35
C LYS A 28 -20.84 2.87 -3.63
N VAL A 29 -19.94 2.09 -4.24
CA VAL A 29 -19.32 0.91 -3.60
C VAL A 29 -18.60 1.34 -2.31
N ALA A 30 -17.80 2.41 -2.35
CA ALA A 30 -17.13 2.93 -1.16
C ALA A 30 -18.11 3.36 -0.05
N SER A 31 -19.21 4.03 -0.41
CA SER A 31 -20.27 4.42 0.55
C SER A 31 -20.94 3.20 1.18
N ASN A 32 -21.24 2.17 0.37
CA ASN A 32 -21.91 0.97 0.85
C ASN A 32 -21.00 0.16 1.79
N ILE A 33 -19.72 0.00 1.46
CA ILE A 33 -18.75 -0.65 2.35
C ILE A 33 -18.64 0.12 3.68
N ALA A 34 -18.51 1.45 3.62
CA ALA A 34 -18.45 2.28 4.81
C ALA A 34 -19.71 2.14 5.69
N ARG A 35 -20.89 2.12 5.06
CA ARG A 35 -22.18 1.94 5.73
C ARG A 35 -22.27 0.56 6.38
N ARG A 36 -21.83 -0.49 5.70
CA ARG A 36 -21.79 -1.87 6.24
C ARG A 36 -20.98 -1.95 7.53
N HIS A 37 -19.76 -1.41 7.50
CA HIS A 37 -18.95 -1.34 8.72
C HIS A 37 -19.59 -0.49 9.81
N TRP A 38 -20.22 0.64 9.47
CA TRP A 38 -20.93 1.44 10.46
C TRP A 38 -22.08 0.68 11.14
N VAL A 39 -22.92 -0.02 10.37
CA VAL A 39 -24.02 -0.83 10.90
C VAL A 39 -23.50 -1.96 11.79
N PHE A 40 -22.48 -2.68 11.34
CA PHE A 40 -21.84 -3.73 12.13
C PHE A 40 -21.34 -3.18 13.49
N LEU A 41 -20.69 -2.02 13.49
CA LEU A 41 -20.10 -1.43 14.69
C LEU A 41 -21.12 -0.85 15.67
N ALA A 42 -22.33 -0.52 15.21
CA ALA A 42 -23.41 -0.06 16.07
C ALA A 42 -23.86 -1.14 17.07
N SER A 43 -23.75 -2.41 16.65
CA SER A 43 -24.19 -3.57 17.43
C SER A 43 -23.01 -4.39 17.99
N ALA A 44 -21.83 -4.39 17.37
CA ALA A 44 -20.74 -5.27 17.81
C ALA A 44 -20.27 -5.01 19.27
N PRO A 45 -20.06 -6.05 20.09
CA PRO A 45 -19.37 -5.94 21.39
C PRO A 45 -17.95 -5.40 21.25
N ASP A 46 -17.39 -4.81 22.32
CA ASP A 46 -16.09 -4.14 22.25
C ASP A 46 -14.91 -5.09 21.93
N GLU A 47 -14.97 -6.34 22.40
CA GLU A 47 -14.00 -7.39 22.04
C GLU A 47 -13.96 -7.64 20.51
N ILE A 48 -15.13 -7.71 19.90
CA ILE A 48 -15.29 -7.93 18.46
C ILE A 48 -14.81 -6.71 17.68
N LYS A 49 -15.12 -5.50 18.16
CA LYS A 49 -14.63 -4.24 17.59
C LYS A 49 -13.11 -4.16 17.59
N GLU A 50 -12.44 -4.61 18.65
CA GLU A 50 -10.98 -4.65 18.72
C GLU A 50 -10.39 -5.58 17.66
N PHE A 51 -10.90 -6.81 17.56
CA PHE A 51 -10.46 -7.75 16.54
C PHE A 51 -10.72 -7.22 15.12
N HIS A 52 -11.93 -6.70 14.87
CA HIS A 52 -12.32 -6.11 13.58
C HIS A 52 -11.38 -4.97 13.16
N SER A 53 -10.89 -4.19 14.13
CA SER A 53 -9.93 -3.10 13.88
C SER A 53 -8.52 -3.56 13.52
N LEU A 54 -8.17 -4.83 13.77
CA LEU A 54 -6.89 -5.44 13.41
C LEU A 54 -6.97 -6.20 12.09
N HIS A 55 -8.17 -6.55 11.66
CA HIS A 55 -8.42 -7.36 10.48
C HIS A 55 -8.20 -6.60 9.16
N VAL A 56 -7.99 -7.38 8.09
CA VAL A 56 -7.89 -6.91 6.71
C VAL A 56 -9.25 -7.10 6.06
N HIS A 57 -9.82 -6.01 5.54
CA HIS A 57 -11.17 -5.98 4.98
C HIS A 57 -11.13 -6.07 3.45
N GLU A 58 -12.22 -5.67 2.80
CA GLU A 58 -12.44 -5.81 1.36
C GLU A 58 -11.24 -5.33 0.54
N TYR A 59 -10.92 -6.10 -0.50
CA TYR A 59 -9.80 -5.83 -1.42
C TYR A 59 -8.43 -5.70 -0.72
N GLY A 60 -8.26 -6.36 0.44
CA GLY A 60 -7.00 -6.34 1.17
C GLY A 60 -6.76 -5.06 1.97
N VAL A 61 -7.80 -4.27 2.26
CA VAL A 61 -7.66 -2.99 2.98
C VAL A 61 -7.63 -3.23 4.49
N GLY A 62 -6.45 -3.09 5.10
CA GLY A 62 -6.26 -3.17 6.55
C GLY A 62 -6.04 -1.80 7.22
N VAL A 63 -6.49 -1.68 8.48
CA VAL A 63 -6.23 -0.50 9.34
C VAL A 63 -5.36 -0.82 10.56
N GLY A 64 -5.09 -2.10 10.86
CA GLY A 64 -4.30 -2.53 12.02
C GLY A 64 -2.84 -2.08 12.00
N ALA A 65 -2.23 -1.95 10.82
CA ALA A 65 -0.83 -1.54 10.67
C ALA A 65 -0.60 -0.01 10.79
N ILE A 66 -1.66 0.78 11.01
CA ILE A 66 -1.55 2.24 11.11
C ILE A 66 -0.87 2.60 12.44
N LYS A 67 0.35 3.10 12.35
CA LYS A 67 1.16 3.50 13.52
C LYS A 67 0.42 4.53 14.39
N LYS A 68 0.44 4.30 15.71
CA LYS A 68 -0.18 5.18 16.73
C LYS A 68 -1.70 5.38 16.56
N SER A 69 -2.38 4.51 15.82
CA SER A 69 -3.83 4.56 15.72
C SER A 69 -4.50 3.91 16.94
N THR A 70 -5.64 4.46 17.36
CA THR A 70 -6.46 3.85 18.41
C THR A 70 -7.45 2.86 17.78
N THR A 71 -8.00 1.93 18.57
CA THR A 71 -9.09 1.04 18.12
C THR A 71 -10.26 1.86 17.56
N LEU A 72 -10.75 2.85 18.31
CA LEU A 72 -11.81 3.75 17.84
C LEU A 72 -11.43 4.50 16.55
N GLY A 73 -10.18 4.98 16.43
CA GLY A 73 -9.70 5.68 15.25
C GLY A 73 -9.67 4.80 14.00
N ARG A 74 -9.26 3.53 14.16
CA ARG A 74 -9.29 2.50 13.10
C ARG A 74 -10.72 2.19 12.66
N LEU A 75 -11.64 1.99 13.61
CA LEU A 75 -13.05 1.73 13.33
C LEU A 75 -13.72 2.91 12.60
N LYS A 76 -13.46 4.15 13.02
CA LYS A 76 -13.95 5.35 12.31
C LYS A 76 -13.41 5.48 10.88
N ARG A 77 -12.23 4.91 10.56
CA ARG A 77 -11.73 4.83 9.18
C ARG A 77 -12.51 3.81 8.37
N LEU A 78 -12.81 2.64 8.95
CA LEU A 78 -13.63 1.62 8.29
C LEU A 78 -15.06 2.11 8.03
N SER A 79 -15.61 2.98 8.86
CA SER A 79 -16.92 3.62 8.62
C SER A 79 -16.85 4.89 7.75
N SER A 80 -15.69 5.23 7.17
CA SER A 80 -15.52 6.48 6.41
C SER A 80 -15.53 6.24 4.91
N GLU A 81 -16.56 6.71 4.20
CA GLU A 81 -16.64 6.67 2.73
C GLU A 81 -15.37 7.19 2.06
N ARG A 82 -14.86 8.35 2.52
CA ARG A 82 -13.64 8.95 1.96
C ARG A 82 -12.41 8.04 2.09
N PHE A 83 -12.34 7.22 3.13
CA PHE A 83 -11.23 6.30 3.35
C PHE A 83 -11.30 5.15 2.34
N TRP A 84 -12.50 4.59 2.16
CA TRP A 84 -12.75 3.55 1.15
C TRP A 84 -12.53 4.05 -0.25
N LEU A 85 -13.11 5.17 -0.65
CA LEU A 85 -12.91 5.74 -1.99
C LEU A 85 -11.43 6.01 -2.29
N THR A 86 -10.67 6.46 -1.28
CA THR A 86 -9.23 6.67 -1.45
C THR A 86 -8.48 5.35 -1.67
N ASN A 87 -8.83 4.28 -0.96
CA ASN A 87 -8.21 2.96 -1.09
C ASN A 87 -8.65 2.22 -2.36
N LEU A 88 -9.93 2.22 -2.70
CA LEU A 88 -10.44 1.63 -3.94
C LEU A 88 -9.77 2.28 -5.14
N ASN A 89 -9.71 3.61 -5.22
CA ASN A 89 -9.01 4.26 -6.32
C ASN A 89 -7.51 3.88 -6.37
N ARG A 90 -6.86 3.60 -5.23
CA ARG A 90 -5.44 3.16 -5.22
C ARG A 90 -5.31 1.79 -5.86
N ILE A 91 -6.16 0.86 -5.43
CA ILE A 91 -6.17 -0.52 -5.90
C ILE A 91 -6.50 -0.56 -7.38
N LEU A 92 -7.58 0.14 -7.80
CA LEU A 92 -8.03 0.18 -9.18
C LEU A 92 -7.00 0.82 -10.12
N ASP A 93 -6.33 1.89 -9.69
CA ASP A 93 -5.26 2.50 -10.51
C ASP A 93 -4.04 1.58 -10.62
N SER A 94 -3.66 0.88 -9.53
CA SER A 94 -2.55 -0.07 -9.55
C SER A 94 -2.85 -1.29 -10.43
N GLU A 95 -4.02 -1.89 -10.28
CA GLU A 95 -4.44 -3.07 -11.07
C GLU A 95 -4.60 -2.74 -12.56
N ARG A 96 -5.15 -1.57 -12.90
CA ARG A 96 -5.27 -1.14 -14.30
C ARG A 96 -3.91 -1.09 -15.00
N GLU A 97 -2.91 -0.51 -14.34
CA GLU A 97 -1.56 -0.43 -14.91
C GLU A 97 -0.86 -1.79 -14.90
N LYS A 98 -1.11 -2.63 -13.88
CA LYS A 98 -0.60 -3.99 -13.83
C LYS A 98 -1.14 -4.85 -14.97
N ASP A 99 -2.41 -4.71 -15.32
CA ASP A 99 -3.00 -5.41 -16.46
C ASP A 99 -2.47 -4.90 -17.79
N ALA A 100 -2.33 -3.58 -17.95
CA ALA A 100 -1.74 -3.00 -19.16
C ALA A 100 -0.33 -3.54 -19.42
N ARG A 101 0.46 -3.74 -18.35
CA ARG A 101 1.78 -4.40 -18.43
C ARG A 101 1.67 -5.87 -18.82
N ARG A 102 0.80 -6.63 -18.17
CA ARG A 102 0.58 -8.07 -18.45
C ARG A 102 0.11 -8.33 -19.87
N GLN A 103 -0.72 -7.46 -20.40
CA GLN A 103 -1.21 -7.49 -21.78
C GLN A 103 -0.17 -6.98 -22.78
N GLY A 104 1.02 -6.57 -22.32
CA GLY A 104 2.09 -6.08 -23.19
C GLY A 104 1.78 -4.75 -23.87
N LEU A 105 0.80 -3.99 -23.37
CA LEU A 105 0.34 -2.74 -23.97
C LEU A 105 1.30 -1.57 -23.72
N LEU A 106 2.14 -1.65 -22.68
CA LEU A 106 3.08 -0.59 -22.34
C LEU A 106 4.44 -0.76 -23.05
N GLY A 107 5.04 0.36 -23.47
CA GLY A 107 6.36 0.37 -24.10
C GLY A 107 6.58 1.53 -25.06
N SER A 108 7.50 1.37 -26.02
CA SER A 108 7.82 2.41 -27.01
C SER A 108 6.71 2.61 -28.04
N VAL A 109 6.40 3.88 -28.33
CA VAL A 109 5.41 4.30 -29.36
C VAL A 109 5.75 3.71 -30.74
N GLU A 110 7.02 3.64 -31.09
CA GLU A 110 7.52 3.02 -32.34
C GLU A 110 7.07 1.57 -32.52
N LYS A 111 6.78 0.86 -31.41
CA LYS A 111 6.28 -0.52 -31.41
C LYS A 111 4.76 -0.60 -31.29
N GLY A 112 4.05 0.52 -31.51
CA GLY A 112 2.60 0.62 -31.35
C GLY A 112 2.11 0.52 -29.90
N LYS A 113 2.99 0.82 -28.93
CA LYS A 113 2.70 0.68 -27.49
C LYS A 113 2.48 2.03 -26.81
N MET A 114 1.79 1.99 -25.67
CA MET A 114 1.54 3.15 -24.81
C MET A 114 2.73 3.40 -23.85
N PRO A 115 3.39 4.55 -23.88
CA PRO A 115 4.53 4.78 -22.99
C PRO A 115 4.07 5.15 -21.57
N TYR A 116 4.77 4.62 -20.56
CA TYR A 116 4.64 4.89 -19.13
C TYR A 116 3.35 4.43 -18.45
N CYS A 117 2.19 4.72 -19.04
CA CYS A 117 0.88 4.30 -18.53
C CYS A 117 -0.16 4.15 -19.63
N SER A 118 -1.24 3.43 -19.31
CA SER A 118 -2.37 3.20 -20.20
C SER A 118 -3.21 4.46 -20.50
N ASP A 119 -3.86 4.50 -21.66
CA ASP A 119 -4.78 5.58 -22.06
C ASP A 119 -5.93 5.72 -21.06
N ALA A 120 -6.48 4.60 -20.61
CA ALA A 120 -7.53 4.56 -19.60
C ALA A 120 -7.12 5.28 -18.30
N THR A 121 -5.85 5.18 -17.88
CA THR A 121 -5.34 5.92 -16.73
C THR A 121 -5.30 7.42 -16.97
N ILE A 122 -4.91 7.86 -18.16
CA ILE A 122 -4.93 9.28 -18.52
C ILE A 122 -6.35 9.82 -18.43
N GLU A 123 -7.31 9.14 -19.05
CA GLU A 123 -8.72 9.55 -19.07
C GLU A 123 -9.31 9.66 -17.66
N ILE A 124 -9.15 8.61 -16.85
CA ILE A 124 -9.68 8.55 -15.49
C ILE A 124 -9.04 9.61 -14.60
N LEU A 125 -7.72 9.79 -14.67
CA LEU A 125 -7.03 10.79 -13.84
C LEU A 125 -7.31 12.22 -14.29
N LYS A 126 -7.47 12.48 -15.60
CA LYS A 126 -7.96 13.77 -16.12
C LYS A 126 -9.37 14.08 -15.61
N ALA A 127 -10.28 13.12 -15.67
CA ALA A 127 -11.65 13.30 -15.18
C ALA A 127 -11.67 13.59 -13.67
N ARG A 128 -10.87 12.86 -12.88
CA ARG A 128 -10.72 13.12 -11.44
C ARG A 128 -10.08 14.49 -11.15
N GLU A 129 -9.11 14.94 -11.94
CA GLU A 129 -8.54 16.30 -11.80
C GLU A 129 -9.61 17.38 -11.99
N LYS A 130 -10.41 17.27 -13.06
CA LYS A 130 -11.52 18.20 -13.34
C LYS A 130 -12.55 18.23 -12.21
N GLU A 131 -12.94 17.07 -11.69
CA GLU A 131 -13.89 16.99 -10.58
C GLU A 131 -13.34 17.60 -9.29
N ILE A 132 -12.04 17.40 -9.00
CA ILE A 132 -11.39 18.04 -7.87
C ILE A 132 -11.39 19.56 -8.04
N GLU A 133 -11.02 20.07 -9.22
CA GLU A 133 -11.03 21.51 -9.50
C GLU A 133 -12.42 22.12 -9.33
N LYS A 134 -13.45 21.52 -9.94
CA LYS A 134 -14.84 21.97 -9.79
C LYS A 134 -15.26 22.06 -8.33
N ARG A 135 -14.94 21.05 -7.51
CA ARG A 135 -15.24 21.08 -6.07
C ARG A 135 -14.46 22.17 -5.32
N LEU A 136 -13.22 22.45 -5.72
CA LEU A 136 -12.39 23.48 -5.09
C LEU A 136 -12.83 24.89 -5.47
N GLU A 137 -13.38 25.09 -6.67
CA GLU A 137 -13.98 26.35 -7.10
C GLU A 137 -15.24 26.70 -6.31
N LEU A 138 -16.01 25.67 -5.89
CA LEU A 138 -17.18 25.82 -5.03
C LEU A 138 -16.83 26.04 -3.54
N SER A 139 -15.56 25.96 -3.16
CA SER A 139 -15.15 26.11 -1.76
C SER A 139 -15.22 27.58 -1.32
N PRO A 140 -15.70 27.88 -0.10
CA PRO A 140 -15.74 29.25 0.43
C PRO A 140 -14.33 29.83 0.68
N ARG A 141 -13.29 28.99 0.67
CA ARG A 141 -11.88 29.43 0.75
C ARG A 141 -11.40 29.90 -0.62
N LYS A 142 -11.08 31.20 -0.72
CA LYS A 142 -10.49 31.83 -1.91
C LYS A 142 -9.19 31.13 -2.33
N ASN A 143 -8.94 31.07 -3.64
CA ASN A 143 -7.70 30.61 -4.30
C ASN A 143 -7.34 29.12 -4.13
N LEU A 144 -8.22 28.26 -3.58
CA LEU A 144 -7.89 26.83 -3.44
C LEU A 144 -7.69 26.10 -4.77
N ALA A 145 -8.48 26.44 -5.80
CA ALA A 145 -8.34 25.87 -7.14
C ALA A 145 -6.96 26.22 -7.74
N ASP A 146 -6.52 27.47 -7.62
CA ASP A 146 -5.22 27.91 -8.12
C ASP A 146 -4.05 27.30 -7.34
N ILE A 147 -4.19 27.16 -6.02
CA ILE A 147 -3.23 26.43 -5.19
C ILE A 147 -3.12 24.97 -5.66
N TYR A 148 -4.25 24.33 -5.97
CA TYR A 148 -4.25 22.95 -6.46
C TYR A 148 -3.57 22.83 -7.83
N ARG A 149 -3.92 23.68 -8.80
CA ARG A 149 -3.29 23.72 -10.14
C ARG A 149 -1.77 23.90 -10.06
N ASN A 150 -1.31 24.74 -9.14
CA ASN A 150 0.10 25.03 -8.96
C ASN A 150 0.83 24.10 -7.97
N SER A 151 0.13 23.19 -7.28
CA SER A 151 0.68 22.40 -6.17
C SER A 151 1.83 21.48 -6.58
N THR A 152 1.71 20.83 -7.74
CA THR A 152 2.76 19.96 -8.30
C THR A 152 4.01 20.76 -8.64
N LYS A 153 3.84 21.91 -9.34
CA LYS A 153 4.91 22.85 -9.65
C LYS A 153 5.60 23.36 -8.37
N ALA A 154 4.82 23.75 -7.37
CA ALA A 154 5.36 24.28 -6.11
C ALA A 154 6.14 23.21 -5.33
N THR A 155 5.63 21.98 -5.27
CA THR A 155 6.30 20.84 -4.61
C THR A 155 7.62 20.51 -5.31
N PHE A 156 7.59 20.54 -6.64
CA PHE A 156 8.77 20.33 -7.47
C PHE A 156 9.83 21.41 -7.23
N ASN A 157 9.47 22.69 -7.42
CA ASN A 157 10.38 23.83 -7.26
C ASN A 157 11.02 23.85 -5.87
N LYS A 158 10.25 23.50 -4.83
CA LYS A 158 10.79 23.35 -3.47
C LYS A 158 11.87 22.27 -3.42
N SER A 159 11.61 21.10 -3.98
CA SER A 159 12.56 19.97 -3.95
C SER A 159 13.80 20.26 -4.79
N TYR A 160 13.64 20.94 -5.93
CA TYR A 160 14.75 21.39 -6.76
C TYR A 160 15.64 22.42 -6.05
N LEU A 161 15.03 23.43 -5.42
CA LEU A 161 15.76 24.44 -4.64
C LEU A 161 16.58 23.79 -3.52
N GLN A 162 16.01 22.81 -2.82
CA GLN A 162 16.71 22.04 -1.79
C GLN A 162 17.91 21.29 -2.36
N ALA A 163 17.73 20.66 -3.51
CA ALA A 163 18.78 19.89 -4.15
C ALA A 163 19.90 20.80 -4.70
N LYS A 164 19.54 21.96 -5.27
CA LYS A 164 20.51 22.98 -5.71
C LYS A 164 21.30 23.56 -4.53
N ALA A 165 20.65 23.81 -3.39
CA ALA A 165 21.35 24.25 -2.19
C ALA A 165 22.33 23.19 -1.65
N MET A 166 21.97 21.90 -1.71
CA MET A 166 22.91 20.82 -1.38
C MET A 166 24.12 20.78 -2.32
N ASP A 167 23.92 21.04 -3.62
CA ASP A 167 25.00 21.12 -4.59
C ASP A 167 26.00 22.22 -4.25
N VAL A 168 25.51 23.42 -3.93
CA VAL A 168 26.35 24.56 -3.47
C VAL A 168 27.13 24.19 -2.20
N ILE A 169 26.47 23.58 -1.22
CA ILE A 169 27.10 23.15 0.04
C ILE A 169 28.17 22.08 -0.22
N ALA A 170 27.87 21.11 -1.10
CA ALA A 170 28.80 20.05 -1.44
C ALA A 170 30.08 20.61 -2.10
N GLN A 171 29.92 21.54 -3.05
CA GLN A 171 31.05 22.22 -3.68
C GLN A 171 31.88 23.00 -2.65
N LYS A 172 31.22 23.79 -1.79
CA LYS A 172 31.87 24.57 -0.71
C LYS A 172 32.70 23.69 0.23
N HIS A 173 32.24 22.48 0.51
CA HIS A 173 32.94 21.52 1.39
C HIS A 173 33.83 20.52 0.65
N GLY A 174 34.04 20.67 -0.67
CA GLY A 174 34.86 19.74 -1.45
C GLY A 174 34.34 18.30 -1.49
N MET A 175 33.03 18.10 -1.30
CA MET A 175 32.43 16.77 -1.34
C MET A 175 32.42 16.23 -2.78
N LYS A 176 32.78 14.95 -2.94
CA LYS A 176 32.63 14.23 -4.21
C LYS A 176 31.15 13.90 -4.46
N TRP A 177 30.80 13.55 -5.69
CA TRP A 177 29.45 13.12 -6.02
C TRP A 177 29.39 11.89 -6.93
N VAL A 178 28.30 11.12 -6.79
CA VAL A 178 27.97 9.99 -7.66
C VAL A 178 26.45 9.92 -7.84
N ILE A 179 26.00 9.68 -9.07
CA ILE A 179 24.61 9.36 -9.38
C ILE A 179 24.51 7.86 -9.62
N ILE A 180 23.68 7.22 -8.80
CA ILE A 180 23.35 5.81 -8.91
C ILE A 180 22.02 5.68 -9.65
N THR A 181 21.98 4.86 -10.70
CA THR A 181 20.73 4.43 -11.35
C THR A 181 20.40 3.01 -10.91
N LEU A 182 19.39 2.85 -10.05
CA LEU A 182 18.88 1.55 -9.64
C LEU A 182 17.75 1.10 -10.59
N THR A 183 17.96 -0.07 -11.20
CA THR A 183 17.03 -0.70 -12.15
C THR A 183 16.50 -2.01 -11.60
N CYS A 184 15.25 -2.33 -11.93
CA CYS A 184 14.70 -3.65 -11.62
C CYS A 184 15.34 -4.72 -12.54
N PRO A 185 15.41 -5.99 -12.11
CA PRO A 185 15.87 -7.06 -12.99
C PRO A 185 14.82 -7.40 -14.07
N PRO A 186 15.20 -8.18 -15.11
CA PRO A 186 14.36 -8.40 -16.29
C PRO A 186 12.93 -8.88 -16.03
N GLU A 187 12.69 -9.65 -14.97
CA GLU A 187 11.37 -10.18 -14.58
C GLU A 187 10.35 -9.09 -14.22
N TYR A 188 10.80 -7.87 -13.92
CA TYR A 188 9.90 -6.75 -13.67
C TYR A 188 9.52 -6.01 -14.96
N HIS A 189 10.25 -6.20 -16.06
CA HIS A 189 10.08 -5.41 -17.26
C HIS A 189 9.08 -6.07 -18.22
N SER A 190 7.97 -5.39 -18.55
CA SER A 190 6.88 -5.96 -19.37
C SER A 190 7.26 -6.21 -20.83
N ASN A 191 8.40 -5.68 -21.28
CA ASN A 191 8.99 -5.93 -22.59
C ASN A 191 10.04 -7.06 -22.57
N SER A 192 10.27 -7.70 -21.42
CA SER A 192 11.22 -8.80 -21.27
C SER A 192 10.55 -10.16 -21.44
N PRO A 193 11.22 -11.17 -22.04
CA PRO A 193 10.72 -12.53 -22.06
C PRO A 193 10.64 -13.18 -20.67
N TYR A 194 11.32 -12.60 -19.67
CA TYR A 194 11.31 -13.10 -18.29
C TYR A 194 10.22 -12.48 -17.42
N PHE A 195 9.35 -11.62 -17.98
CA PHE A 195 8.37 -10.87 -17.22
C PHE A 195 7.44 -11.76 -16.40
N ASP A 196 7.35 -11.51 -15.09
CA ASP A 196 6.59 -12.34 -14.14
C ASP A 196 5.20 -11.78 -13.81
N GLY A 197 4.78 -10.70 -14.48
CA GLY A 197 3.53 -10.00 -14.20
C GLY A 197 3.60 -9.04 -13.01
N SER A 198 4.79 -8.71 -12.52
CA SER A 198 5.03 -7.69 -11.49
C SER A 198 4.47 -6.34 -11.87
N GLY A 199 3.80 -5.70 -10.90
CA GLY A 199 3.31 -4.33 -11.03
C GLY A 199 4.34 -3.30 -10.55
N PHE A 200 3.91 -2.04 -10.56
CA PHE A 200 4.75 -0.92 -10.13
C PHE A 200 5.18 -1.04 -8.66
N ASP A 201 4.26 -1.44 -7.79
CA ASP A 201 4.50 -1.53 -6.35
C ASP A 201 5.50 -2.64 -5.99
N GLU A 202 5.47 -3.77 -6.71
CA GLU A 202 6.47 -4.83 -6.60
C GLU A 202 7.87 -4.31 -6.95
N GLY A 203 8.00 -3.59 -8.07
CA GLY A 203 9.27 -2.97 -8.49
C GLY A 203 9.79 -1.95 -7.47
N GLN A 204 8.91 -1.10 -6.93
CA GLN A 204 9.27 -0.17 -5.85
C GLN A 204 9.80 -0.89 -4.60
N ARG A 205 9.16 -1.99 -4.19
CA ARG A 205 9.61 -2.79 -3.03
C ARG A 205 10.98 -3.40 -3.28
N TYR A 206 11.25 -3.87 -4.50
CA TYR A 206 12.56 -4.33 -4.89
C TYR A 206 13.62 -3.21 -4.78
N LEU A 207 13.37 -2.04 -5.35
CA LEU A 207 14.30 -0.89 -5.28
C LEU A 207 14.55 -0.41 -3.84
N GLN A 208 13.50 -0.39 -3.01
CA GLN A 208 13.61 -0.11 -1.58
C GLN A 208 14.54 -1.10 -0.86
N LYS A 209 14.41 -2.41 -1.17
CA LYS A 209 15.28 -3.45 -0.61
C LYS A 209 16.72 -3.26 -1.04
N VAL A 210 16.98 -2.94 -2.31
CA VAL A 210 18.35 -2.66 -2.81
C VAL A 210 18.94 -1.44 -2.11
N LEU A 211 18.21 -0.33 -2.04
CA LEU A 211 18.68 0.89 -1.38
C LEU A 211 18.92 0.68 0.12
N GLY A 212 18.07 -0.09 0.80
CA GLY A 212 18.25 -0.44 2.20
C GLY A 212 19.52 -1.27 2.45
N GLN A 213 19.85 -2.18 1.53
CA GLN A 213 21.10 -2.94 1.58
C GLN A 213 22.34 -2.08 1.32
N ILE A 214 22.25 -1.10 0.41
CA ILE A 214 23.31 -0.10 0.19
C ILE A 214 23.50 0.74 1.46
N GLY A 215 22.40 1.26 2.03
CA GLY A 215 22.44 2.03 3.27
C GLY A 215 23.07 1.27 4.43
N LYS A 216 22.78 -0.03 4.58
CA LYS A 216 23.44 -0.89 5.57
C LYS A 216 24.94 -1.04 5.31
N ALA A 217 25.36 -1.19 4.06
CA ALA A 217 26.79 -1.26 3.72
C ALA A 217 27.53 0.05 4.01
N ILE A 218 26.91 1.19 3.68
CA ILE A 218 27.42 2.53 3.99
C ILE A 218 27.59 2.71 5.51
N GLY A 219 26.57 2.37 6.30
CA GLY A 219 26.61 2.48 7.76
C GLY A 219 27.66 1.55 8.38
N ASN A 220 27.80 0.32 7.88
CA ASN A 220 28.83 -0.62 8.33
C ASN A 220 30.26 -0.14 8.00
N ALA A 221 30.43 0.67 6.95
CA ALA A 221 31.70 1.31 6.61
C ALA A 221 31.96 2.60 7.42
N GLY A 222 31.09 2.95 8.38
CA GLY A 222 31.29 4.06 9.30
C GLY A 222 30.77 5.42 8.83
N TYR A 223 30.24 5.51 7.61
CA TYR A 223 29.73 6.77 7.06
C TYR A 223 28.36 7.14 7.67
N LYS A 224 28.21 8.40 8.09
CA LYS A 224 27.02 8.93 8.73
C LYS A 224 26.26 9.89 7.82
N SER A 225 24.95 9.66 7.67
CA SER A 225 24.08 10.56 6.90
C SER A 225 24.03 11.94 7.54
N GLY A 226 24.12 12.98 6.71
CA GLY A 226 24.15 14.39 7.11
C GLY A 226 25.54 14.94 7.43
N LYS A 227 26.47 14.06 7.87
CA LYS A 227 27.87 14.41 8.09
C LYS A 227 28.73 14.04 6.88
N ASP A 228 28.81 12.74 6.59
CA ASP A 228 29.73 12.23 5.57
C ASP A 228 29.06 12.11 4.21
N TYR A 229 27.72 12.05 4.17
CA TYR A 229 26.98 12.05 2.92
C TYR A 229 25.57 12.64 3.04
N LYS A 230 25.10 13.25 1.96
CA LYS A 230 23.75 13.81 1.80
C LYS A 230 23.33 13.71 0.33
N GLY A 231 22.05 13.92 0.01
CA GLY A 231 21.64 13.81 -1.37
C GLY A 231 20.15 13.72 -1.64
N VAL A 232 19.83 13.29 -2.86
CA VAL A 232 18.47 13.28 -3.40
C VAL A 232 18.22 12.00 -4.20
N ARG A 233 17.06 11.38 -3.97
CA ARG A 233 16.53 10.24 -4.74
C ARG A 233 15.33 10.70 -5.55
N VAL A 234 15.37 10.47 -6.85
CA VAL A 234 14.30 10.74 -7.80
C VAL A 234 13.79 9.42 -8.38
N LEU A 235 12.47 9.31 -8.49
CA LEU A 235 11.78 8.22 -9.17
C LEU A 235 11.47 8.63 -10.61
N GLU A 236 11.81 7.76 -11.53
CA GLU A 236 11.42 7.79 -12.94
C GLU A 236 10.55 6.56 -13.25
N VAL A 237 9.55 6.74 -14.10
CA VAL A 237 8.81 5.60 -14.67
C VAL A 237 9.33 5.38 -16.06
N HIS A 238 9.73 4.16 -16.37
CA HIS A 238 10.21 3.80 -17.70
C HIS A 238 9.03 3.55 -18.66
N LYS A 239 9.28 3.50 -19.98
CA LYS A 239 8.20 3.42 -20.99
C LYS A 239 7.32 2.17 -20.86
N ASP A 240 7.87 1.09 -20.34
CA ASP A 240 7.17 -0.18 -20.04
C ASP A 240 6.43 -0.15 -18.69
N GLY A 241 6.41 1.00 -18.02
CA GLY A 241 5.79 1.26 -16.72
C GLY A 241 6.71 0.94 -15.52
N THR A 242 7.89 0.37 -15.73
CA THR A 242 8.77 -0.10 -14.63
C THR A 242 9.39 1.07 -13.86
N PRO A 243 9.39 1.09 -12.52
CA PRO A 243 10.04 2.15 -11.76
C PRO A 243 11.57 2.06 -11.83
N HIS A 244 12.25 3.18 -11.98
CA HIS A 244 13.69 3.37 -11.80
C HIS A 244 13.96 4.42 -10.73
N TRP A 245 15.04 4.26 -9.96
CA TRP A 245 15.48 5.27 -9.00
C TRP A 245 16.84 5.83 -9.38
N HIS A 246 16.93 7.16 -9.49
CA HIS A 246 18.18 7.88 -9.63
C HIS A 246 18.53 8.53 -8.31
N ILE A 247 19.70 8.21 -7.75
CA ILE A 247 20.13 8.69 -6.44
C ILE A 247 21.43 9.43 -6.57
N LEU A 248 21.40 10.74 -6.33
CA LEU A 248 22.58 11.57 -6.21
C LEU A 248 23.06 11.55 -4.76
N TYR A 249 24.29 11.09 -4.56
CA TYR A 249 25.03 11.22 -3.32
C TYR A 249 26.09 12.29 -3.48
N TYR A 250 26.13 13.24 -2.55
CA TYR A 250 27.31 14.02 -2.21
C TYR A 250 27.97 13.35 -1.01
N TYR A 251 29.28 13.10 -1.07
CA TYR A 251 29.98 12.30 -0.07
C TYR A 251 31.44 12.68 0.13
N ASN A 252 31.96 12.32 1.31
CA ASN A 252 33.37 12.37 1.66
C ASN A 252 34.01 10.96 1.60
N GLY A 253 35.34 10.89 1.48
CA GLY A 253 36.07 9.63 1.45
C GLY A 253 35.68 8.75 0.26
N ASP A 254 35.65 7.43 0.44
CA ASP A 254 35.48 6.44 -0.63
C ASP A 254 34.11 5.73 -0.62
N LEU A 255 33.06 6.47 -0.26
CA LEU A 255 31.70 5.94 -0.16
C LEU A 255 31.17 5.36 -1.49
N ASP A 256 31.59 5.90 -2.64
CA ASP A 256 31.22 5.38 -3.95
C ASP A 256 31.77 3.98 -4.22
N LYS A 257 32.98 3.66 -3.75
CA LYS A 257 33.55 2.30 -3.82
C LYS A 257 32.73 1.30 -2.99
N VAL A 258 32.23 1.75 -1.82
CA VAL A 258 31.34 0.92 -0.97
C VAL A 258 30.03 0.62 -1.69
N ILE A 259 29.44 1.64 -2.32
CA ILE A 259 28.23 1.48 -3.15
C ILE A 259 28.49 0.50 -4.29
N GLU A 260 29.56 0.71 -5.06
CA GLU A 260 29.90 -0.09 -6.23
C GLU A 260 30.04 -1.57 -5.86
N LYS A 261 30.89 -1.88 -4.88
CA LYS A 261 31.10 -3.25 -4.39
C LYS A 261 29.79 -3.89 -3.92
N LYS A 262 28.93 -3.12 -3.25
CA LYS A 262 27.66 -3.63 -2.75
C LYS A 262 26.67 -3.89 -3.88
N LEU A 263 26.57 -3.01 -4.86
CA LEU A 263 25.70 -3.17 -6.02
C LEU A 263 26.13 -4.33 -6.92
N LEU A 264 27.42 -4.43 -7.25
CA LEU A 264 27.97 -5.56 -7.99
C LEU A 264 27.59 -6.89 -7.33
N LYS A 265 27.71 -6.98 -6.01
CA LYS A 265 27.32 -8.18 -5.24
C LYS A 265 25.81 -8.46 -5.27
N ILE A 266 24.96 -7.44 -5.32
CA ILE A 266 23.50 -7.62 -5.41
C ILE A 266 23.14 -8.12 -6.82
N TYR A 267 23.54 -7.38 -7.84
CA TYR A 267 23.19 -7.65 -9.24
C TYR A 267 23.74 -8.98 -9.75
N SER A 268 24.98 -9.35 -9.37
CA SER A 268 25.57 -10.65 -9.73
C SER A 268 24.83 -11.86 -9.14
N ARG A 269 24.04 -11.67 -8.07
CA ARG A 269 23.26 -12.74 -7.41
C ARG A 269 21.84 -12.87 -7.93
N GLU A 270 21.37 -11.92 -8.72
CA GLU A 270 20.08 -12.02 -9.38
C GLU A 270 20.12 -13.14 -10.43
N ARG A 271 19.00 -13.87 -10.53
CA ARG A 271 18.91 -15.09 -11.35
C ARG A 271 18.83 -14.75 -12.84
N THR A 272 18.04 -13.74 -13.16
CA THR A 272 17.64 -13.31 -14.51
C THR A 272 18.52 -12.20 -15.07
N ARG A 273 19.17 -11.41 -14.21
CA ARG A 273 20.11 -10.38 -14.64
C ARG A 273 21.41 -11.04 -15.15
N PRO A 274 21.92 -10.66 -16.35
CA PRO A 274 23.20 -11.15 -16.84
C PRO A 274 24.33 -10.89 -15.82
N LYS A 275 25.23 -11.86 -15.64
CA LYS A 275 26.29 -11.77 -14.60
C LYS A 275 27.24 -10.59 -14.82
N GLN A 276 27.51 -10.27 -16.08
CA GLN A 276 28.39 -9.17 -16.47
C GLN A 276 27.68 -7.81 -16.54
N TYR A 277 26.33 -7.76 -16.43
CA TYR A 277 25.51 -6.55 -16.60
C TYR A 277 26.03 -5.33 -15.83
N PHE A 278 26.48 -5.53 -14.58
CA PHE A 278 26.98 -4.41 -13.78
C PHE A 278 28.23 -3.78 -14.37
N ASN A 279 29.16 -4.60 -14.87
CA ASN A 279 30.41 -4.14 -15.46
C ASN A 279 30.16 -3.55 -16.85
N ASP A 280 29.30 -4.20 -17.65
CA ASP A 280 28.95 -3.73 -19.01
C ASP A 280 28.27 -2.35 -18.98
N HIS A 281 27.48 -2.08 -17.93
CA HIS A 281 26.74 -0.83 -17.76
C HIS A 281 27.27 0.03 -16.61
N LEU A 282 28.53 -0.13 -16.20
CA LEU A 282 29.09 0.53 -15.01
C LEU A 282 28.88 2.06 -15.04
N ASN A 283 29.18 2.70 -16.16
CA ASN A 283 29.10 4.16 -16.32
C ASN A 283 27.65 4.67 -16.41
N GLU A 284 26.70 3.81 -16.79
CA GLU A 284 25.27 4.14 -16.79
C GLU A 284 24.66 4.01 -15.39
N ILE A 285 25.10 2.98 -14.65
CA ILE A 285 24.67 2.68 -13.28
C ILE A 285 25.30 3.66 -12.28
N LEU A 286 26.59 3.96 -12.42
CA LEU A 286 27.38 4.83 -11.54
C LEU A 286 28.02 5.96 -12.34
N LEU A 287 27.29 7.07 -12.47
CA LEU A 287 27.82 8.28 -13.08
C LEU A 287 28.58 9.10 -12.03
N ARG A 288 29.86 9.33 -12.27
CA ARG A 288 30.76 10.12 -11.42
C ARG A 288 31.21 11.38 -12.16
N ALA A 289 31.79 12.33 -11.42
CA ALA A 289 32.60 13.37 -12.05
C ALA A 289 33.76 12.72 -12.82
N GLN A 290 33.95 13.09 -14.08
CA GLN A 290 35.17 12.78 -14.81
C GLN A 290 36.29 13.63 -14.19
N PRO A 291 37.48 13.07 -13.89
CA PRO A 291 38.63 13.88 -13.58
C PRO A 291 38.94 14.76 -14.81
N GLU A 292 39.03 16.07 -14.62
CA GLU A 292 39.37 16.99 -15.69
C GLU A 292 40.79 16.67 -16.18
N SER A 293 40.97 16.55 -17.50
CA SER A 293 42.30 16.67 -18.12
C SER A 293 42.86 18.05 -17.80
N GLU A 294 44.14 18.14 -17.44
CA GLU A 294 44.85 19.34 -16.94
C GLU A 294 44.86 20.58 -17.88
N SER A 295 44.15 20.56 -19.02
CA SER A 295 44.34 21.52 -20.12
C SER A 295 43.18 22.49 -20.37
N SER A 296 42.34 22.83 -19.39
CA SER A 296 41.31 23.85 -19.62
C SER A 296 41.04 24.70 -18.38
N GLN A 297 41.84 25.78 -18.25
CA GLN A 297 41.86 26.75 -17.15
C GLN A 297 40.59 27.60 -16.97
N ASP A 298 39.50 27.33 -17.67
CA ASP A 298 38.30 28.17 -17.60
C ASP A 298 37.03 27.43 -18.03
N ARG A 299 36.52 26.50 -17.20
CA ARG A 299 35.10 26.09 -17.26
C ARG A 299 34.54 25.74 -15.88
N THR A 300 33.37 26.29 -15.60
CA THR A 300 32.49 25.88 -14.50
C THR A 300 32.07 24.43 -14.72
N THR A 301 32.50 23.50 -13.87
CA THR A 301 32.02 22.10 -13.91
C THR A 301 30.49 22.08 -13.90
N THR A 302 29.87 21.32 -14.80
CA THR A 302 28.41 21.22 -14.81
C THR A 302 27.95 20.62 -13.48
N PRO A 303 27.08 21.31 -12.72
CA PRO A 303 26.60 20.83 -11.42
C PRO A 303 26.09 19.39 -11.46
N ALA A 304 26.41 18.57 -10.45
CA ALA A 304 25.93 17.18 -10.35
C ALA A 304 24.40 17.11 -10.44
N ILE A 305 23.75 18.13 -9.89
CA ILE A 305 22.30 18.28 -9.94
C ILE A 305 21.79 18.42 -11.38
N SER A 306 22.53 19.06 -12.29
CA SER A 306 22.15 19.18 -13.69
C SER A 306 22.14 17.83 -14.40
N TYR A 307 23.05 16.92 -14.06
CA TYR A 307 23.05 15.55 -14.61
C TYR A 307 21.86 14.73 -14.11
N LEU A 308 21.57 14.78 -12.80
CA LEU A 308 20.40 14.12 -12.23
C LEU A 308 19.12 14.65 -12.88
N PHE A 309 19.04 15.96 -13.06
CA PHE A 309 17.87 16.59 -13.63
C PHE A 309 17.77 16.41 -15.15
N LYS A 310 18.89 16.26 -15.86
CA LYS A 310 18.88 15.85 -17.27
C LYS A 310 18.34 14.43 -17.42
N LYS A 311 18.76 13.50 -16.54
CA LYS A 311 18.31 12.10 -16.58
C LYS A 311 16.81 11.97 -16.37
N VAL A 312 16.23 12.70 -15.41
CA VAL A 312 14.78 12.67 -15.18
C VAL A 312 14.04 13.80 -15.94
N SER A 313 14.59 14.30 -17.05
CA SER A 313 14.11 15.45 -17.84
C SER A 313 12.61 15.41 -18.19
N TYR A 314 12.03 14.23 -18.41
CA TYR A 314 10.59 14.06 -18.64
C TYR A 314 9.73 14.44 -17.42
N ALA A 315 10.22 14.24 -16.20
CA ALA A 315 9.60 14.75 -14.98
C ALA A 315 9.67 16.27 -14.86
N PHE A 316 10.66 16.90 -15.49
CA PHE A 316 11.00 18.32 -15.28
C PHE A 316 10.49 19.25 -16.38
N ARG A 317 10.17 18.74 -17.57
CA ARG A 317 9.53 19.48 -18.67
C ARG A 317 8.07 19.87 -18.40
N LEU A 318 7.67 19.97 -17.14
CA LEU A 318 6.33 20.46 -16.77
C LEU A 318 6.06 21.89 -17.29
N GLN A 319 7.09 22.66 -17.71
CA GLN A 319 6.97 24.11 -17.96
C GLN A 319 7.79 24.72 -19.12
N ALA A 320 8.34 23.94 -20.05
CA ALA A 320 8.92 24.50 -21.27
C ALA A 320 8.02 24.08 -22.45
N SER A 321 7.35 25.05 -23.09
CA SER A 321 6.68 25.00 -24.41
C SER A 321 6.14 23.64 -24.90
N ALA A 322 4.82 23.53 -25.05
CA ALA A 322 4.06 22.36 -25.52
C ALA A 322 4.33 21.06 -24.73
N GLN A 323 3.44 20.72 -23.79
CA GLN A 323 3.51 19.42 -23.10
C GLN A 323 3.29 18.30 -24.12
N THR A 324 4.35 17.56 -24.43
CA THR A 324 4.26 16.33 -25.25
C THR A 324 3.44 15.27 -24.51
N ASP A 325 2.77 14.39 -25.24
CA ASP A 325 1.96 13.30 -24.65
C ASP A 325 2.75 12.43 -23.67
N ASP A 326 4.02 12.14 -23.98
CA ASP A 326 4.96 11.43 -23.09
C ASP A 326 5.11 12.07 -21.70
N VAL A 327 5.17 13.40 -21.61
CA VAL A 327 5.31 14.13 -20.33
C VAL A 327 4.02 13.99 -19.51
N ILE A 328 2.88 14.06 -20.19
CA ILE A 328 1.56 13.91 -19.57
C ILE A 328 1.41 12.47 -19.03
N ARG A 329 1.75 11.47 -19.84
CA ARG A 329 1.74 10.04 -19.47
C ARG A 329 2.66 9.74 -18.30
N HIS A 330 3.91 10.18 -18.35
CA HIS A 330 4.86 9.97 -17.26
C HIS A 330 4.34 10.58 -15.93
N ARG A 331 3.78 11.79 -15.97
CA ARG A 331 3.15 12.43 -14.80
C ARG A 331 1.99 11.61 -14.25
N TYR A 332 1.11 11.11 -15.13
CA TYR A 332 -0.04 10.31 -14.72
C TYR A 332 0.36 8.92 -14.22
N ALA A 333 1.41 8.31 -14.76
CA ALA A 333 1.97 7.05 -14.26
C ALA A 333 2.40 7.20 -12.79
N ILE A 334 3.13 8.27 -12.45
CA ILE A 334 3.54 8.56 -11.06
C ILE A 334 2.32 8.81 -10.17
N LYS A 335 1.31 9.51 -10.69
CA LYS A 335 0.08 9.82 -9.95
C LYS A 335 -0.76 8.57 -9.67
N ALA A 336 -0.91 7.69 -10.66
CA ALA A 336 -1.59 6.39 -10.54
C ALA A 336 -0.89 5.52 -9.49
N ALA A 337 0.44 5.44 -9.56
CA ALA A 337 1.27 4.73 -8.58
C ALA A 337 1.28 5.39 -7.18
N ARG A 338 0.79 6.63 -7.05
CA ARG A 338 0.85 7.45 -5.82
C ARG A 338 2.26 7.52 -5.22
N ALA A 339 3.27 7.47 -6.08
CA ALA A 339 4.64 7.31 -5.67
C ALA A 339 5.27 8.67 -5.34
N ARG A 340 6.07 8.71 -4.27
CA ARG A 340 6.86 9.91 -3.96
C ARG A 340 7.98 10.05 -4.97
N GLN A 341 7.87 11.07 -5.83
CA GLN A 341 8.82 11.29 -6.90
C GLN A 341 10.22 11.71 -6.40
N ILE A 342 10.31 12.77 -5.59
CA ILE A 342 11.58 13.31 -5.09
C ILE A 342 11.65 13.12 -3.57
N GLN A 343 12.81 12.69 -3.08
CA GLN A 343 13.09 12.54 -1.66
C GLN A 343 14.53 12.93 -1.35
N THR A 344 14.70 13.86 -0.42
CA THR A 344 16.02 14.27 0.10
C THR A 344 16.43 13.41 1.30
N PHE A 345 17.74 13.26 1.51
CA PHE A 345 18.33 12.58 2.66
C PHE A 345 19.63 13.27 3.12
N GLY A 346 20.05 13.02 4.36
CA GLY A 346 21.20 13.73 4.96
C GLY A 346 20.92 15.21 5.25
N VAL A 347 19.66 15.63 5.26
CA VAL A 347 19.22 17.00 5.58
C VAL A 347 18.01 16.93 6.52
N GLN A 348 18.26 16.93 7.83
CA GLN A 348 17.20 16.72 8.83
C GLN A 348 16.65 18.04 9.38
N GLY A 349 15.38 18.04 9.81
CA GLY A 349 14.76 19.12 10.59
C GLY A 349 14.38 20.40 9.83
N TYR A 350 15.17 20.83 8.84
CA TYR A 350 14.99 22.12 8.16
C TYR A 350 13.61 22.27 7.50
N SER A 351 13.12 21.24 6.77
CA SER A 351 11.86 21.35 6.00
C SER A 351 10.65 21.67 6.87
N THR A 352 10.63 21.19 8.12
CA THR A 352 9.57 21.48 9.08
C THR A 352 9.74 22.88 9.66
N LYS A 353 10.97 23.28 10.01
CA LYS A 353 11.30 24.64 10.49
C LYS A 353 10.97 25.71 9.45
N THR A 354 11.41 25.53 8.20
CA THR A 354 11.06 26.40 7.06
C THR A 354 9.54 26.50 6.85
N LYS A 355 8.79 25.41 7.03
CA LYS A 355 7.32 25.41 6.90
C LYS A 355 6.67 26.18 8.05
N ALA A 356 7.17 26.01 9.28
CA ALA A 356 6.69 26.72 10.46
C ALA A 356 6.93 28.23 10.32
N LEU A 357 8.15 28.63 9.95
CA LEU A 357 8.51 30.04 9.69
C LEU A 357 7.64 30.65 8.60
N ARG A 358 7.52 30.00 7.43
CA ARG A 358 6.66 30.50 6.35
C ARG A 358 5.21 30.72 6.81
N LYS A 359 4.70 29.82 7.66
CA LYS A 359 3.34 29.92 8.18
C LYS A 359 3.19 31.10 9.14
N GLY A 360 4.14 31.30 10.05
CA GLY A 360 4.12 32.46 10.95
C GLY A 360 4.26 33.77 10.18
N TYR A 361 5.14 33.80 9.18
CA TYR A 361 5.36 34.97 8.32
C TYR A 361 4.10 35.33 7.53
N ASP A 362 3.44 34.34 6.91
CA ASP A 362 2.17 34.56 6.19
C ASP A 362 1.05 35.08 7.12
N LYS A 363 1.17 34.89 8.43
CA LYS A 363 0.24 35.39 9.45
C LYS A 363 0.62 36.75 10.04
N GLY A 364 1.81 37.26 9.73
CA GLY A 364 2.34 38.46 10.39
C GLY A 364 2.54 38.31 11.90
N CYS A 365 2.69 37.08 12.40
CA CYS A 365 2.79 36.80 13.84
C CYS A 365 4.21 36.51 14.33
N LEU A 366 5.21 36.66 13.45
CA LEU A 366 6.62 36.46 13.82
C LEU A 366 7.24 37.75 14.37
N PRO A 367 8.08 37.68 15.41
CA PRO A 367 8.95 38.80 15.78
C PRO A 367 9.91 39.15 14.65
N GLU A 368 10.53 40.33 14.71
CA GLU A 368 11.42 40.87 13.68
C GLU A 368 12.54 39.89 13.29
N SER A 369 13.25 39.35 14.28
CA SER A 369 14.35 38.39 14.07
C SER A 369 13.94 37.12 13.31
N LEU A 370 12.76 36.56 13.61
CA LEU A 370 12.23 35.40 12.89
C LEU A 370 11.64 35.76 11.53
N SER A 371 11.13 36.99 11.39
CA SER A 371 10.64 37.53 10.14
C SER A 371 11.78 37.72 9.13
N GLU A 372 12.94 38.19 9.56
CA GLU A 372 14.15 38.30 8.75
C GLU A 372 14.62 36.94 8.22
N LEU A 373 14.56 35.88 9.04
CA LEU A 373 14.86 34.52 8.60
C LEU A 373 13.83 33.97 7.60
N ALA A 374 12.58 34.41 7.70
CA ALA A 374 11.47 33.93 6.87
C ALA A 374 11.32 34.69 5.54
N ALA A 375 11.65 36.00 5.51
CA ALA A 375 11.44 36.87 4.36
C ALA A 375 12.17 36.38 3.09
N PRO A 376 13.45 35.96 3.13
CA PRO A 376 14.16 35.42 1.96
C PRO A 376 13.55 34.12 1.41
N LEU A 377 12.80 33.38 2.24
CA LEU A 377 12.08 32.18 1.83
C LEU A 377 10.75 32.47 1.10
N LYS A 378 10.31 33.73 1.11
CA LYS A 378 8.98 34.22 0.67
C LYS A 378 9.05 35.46 -0.23
N ILE A 379 10.12 35.56 -1.02
CA ILE A 379 10.31 36.67 -1.96
C ILE A 379 9.26 36.68 -3.07
N ALA A 380 8.75 37.88 -3.36
CA ALA A 380 7.76 38.15 -4.40
C ALA A 380 8.20 37.60 -5.76
N PRO A 381 7.28 37.06 -6.59
CA PRO A 381 7.63 36.48 -7.89
C PRO A 381 8.43 37.39 -8.83
N ASN A 382 8.20 38.71 -8.74
CA ASN A 382 8.74 39.73 -9.64
C ASN A 382 10.04 40.38 -9.12
N ASP A 383 10.54 39.98 -7.94
CA ASP A 383 11.75 40.57 -7.34
C ASP A 383 13.01 40.23 -8.17
N PRO A 384 13.81 41.25 -8.55
CA PRO A 384 15.11 41.02 -9.17
C PRO A 384 16.04 40.23 -8.25
N GLY A 385 16.55 39.10 -8.74
CA GLY A 385 17.44 38.24 -7.95
C GLY A 385 16.72 37.27 -6.99
N ARG A 386 15.38 37.16 -7.06
CA ARG A 386 14.58 36.21 -6.26
C ARG A 386 15.20 34.82 -6.17
N LYS A 387 15.60 34.25 -7.31
CA LYS A 387 16.14 32.88 -7.39
C LYS A 387 17.42 32.72 -6.57
N GLU A 388 18.27 33.74 -6.62
CA GLU A 388 19.57 33.75 -5.93
C GLU A 388 19.37 33.92 -4.42
N LYS A 389 18.59 34.91 -4.00
CA LYS A 389 18.25 35.12 -2.59
C LYS A 389 17.57 33.88 -1.96
N GLN A 390 16.66 33.22 -2.68
CA GLN A 390 16.04 31.97 -2.22
C GLN A 390 17.03 30.82 -2.11
N LEU A 391 18.00 30.74 -3.01
CA LEU A 391 19.06 29.74 -2.97
C LEU A 391 19.96 29.97 -1.76
N GLN A 392 20.44 31.19 -1.55
CA GLN A 392 21.29 31.56 -0.41
C GLN A 392 20.58 31.30 0.92
N SER A 393 19.30 31.66 1.05
CA SER A 393 18.50 31.36 2.23
C SER A 393 18.35 29.86 2.48
N MET A 394 18.16 29.06 1.43
CA MET A 394 18.11 27.60 1.56
C MET A 394 19.47 27.01 1.94
N VAL A 395 20.57 27.53 1.38
CA VAL A 395 21.94 27.15 1.75
C VAL A 395 22.16 27.41 3.23
N ALA A 396 21.91 28.63 3.71
CA ALA A 396 22.03 28.98 5.12
C ALA A 396 21.19 28.06 6.02
N ALA A 397 19.93 27.78 5.62
CA ALA A 397 19.05 26.89 6.38
C ALA A 397 19.57 25.45 6.46
N LEU A 398 20.23 24.95 5.42
CA LEU A 398 20.83 23.63 5.38
C LEU A 398 22.19 23.56 6.09
N GLU A 399 22.89 24.69 6.23
CA GLU A 399 24.13 24.84 7.01
C GLU A 399 23.88 25.15 8.50
N GLY A 400 22.61 25.15 8.94
CA GLY A 400 22.27 25.24 10.37
C GLY A 400 21.80 26.62 10.84
N SER A 401 21.50 27.57 9.94
CA SER A 401 20.96 28.88 10.35
C SER A 401 19.65 28.77 11.13
N LEU A 402 18.94 27.64 11.04
CA LEU A 402 17.70 27.39 11.78
C LEU A 402 17.90 26.53 13.03
N ASP A 403 19.14 26.18 13.41
CA ASP A 403 19.41 25.23 14.50
C ASP A 403 19.01 25.74 15.88
N HIS A 404 19.08 27.05 16.07
CA HIS A 404 18.58 27.75 17.26
C HIS A 404 17.05 27.83 17.34
N LEU A 405 16.30 27.28 16.36
CA LEU A 405 14.84 27.22 16.41
C LEU A 405 14.38 25.85 16.93
N LYS A 406 13.59 25.88 18.00
CA LYS A 406 12.90 24.70 18.54
C LYS A 406 11.42 24.77 18.18
N LEU A 407 10.88 23.68 17.66
CA LEU A 407 9.46 23.58 17.33
C LEU A 407 8.73 22.96 18.51
N LEU A 408 7.78 23.70 19.08
CA LEU A 408 6.92 23.17 20.14
C LEU A 408 5.62 22.67 19.52
N SER A 409 5.16 21.53 20.03
CA SER A 409 3.96 20.87 19.55
C SER A 409 2.96 20.67 20.67
N GLU A 410 1.70 20.85 20.34
CA GLU A 410 0.58 20.48 21.20
C GLU A 410 -0.12 19.24 20.67
N ASN A 411 -0.76 18.52 21.57
CA ASN A 411 -1.63 17.42 21.21
C ASN A 411 -2.97 17.99 20.72
N VAL A 412 -3.31 17.70 19.48
CA VAL A 412 -4.62 18.02 18.91
C VAL A 412 -5.35 16.75 18.52
N MET A 413 -6.67 16.74 18.67
CA MET A 413 -7.48 15.60 18.22
C MET A 413 -7.67 15.66 16.71
N ASN A 414 -7.36 14.56 16.02
CA ASN A 414 -7.67 14.43 14.60
C ASN A 414 -9.16 14.08 14.39
N ARG A 415 -9.61 14.06 13.13
CA ARG A 415 -11.01 13.70 12.76
C ARG A 415 -11.47 12.30 13.20
N PHE A 416 -10.54 11.43 13.59
CA PHE A 416 -10.80 10.08 14.07
C PHE A 416 -10.76 10.01 15.61
N GLY A 417 -10.53 11.13 16.30
CA GLY A 417 -10.42 11.18 17.76
C GLY A 417 -9.10 10.62 18.28
N GLU A 418 -8.05 10.66 17.46
CA GLU A 418 -6.69 10.27 17.89
C GLU A 418 -5.90 11.52 18.22
N SER A 419 -5.19 11.51 19.35
CA SER A 419 -4.27 12.58 19.73
C SER A 419 -3.06 12.58 18.80
N VAL A 420 -2.85 13.68 18.09
CA VAL A 420 -1.72 13.88 17.18
C VAL A 420 -0.94 15.12 17.57
N SER A 421 0.38 14.97 17.64
CA SER A 421 1.30 16.09 17.88
C SER A 421 1.30 17.04 16.69
N LYS A 422 0.96 18.30 16.90
CA LYS A 422 0.95 19.35 15.88
C LYS A 422 1.82 20.51 16.33
N VAL A 423 2.72 20.94 15.44
CA VAL A 423 3.57 22.12 15.69
C VAL A 423 2.67 23.36 15.79
N THR A 424 2.66 23.97 16.97
CA THR A 424 1.84 25.15 17.28
C THR A 424 2.68 26.39 17.53
N HIS A 425 3.89 26.23 18.06
CA HIS A 425 4.77 27.35 18.38
C HIS A 425 6.19 27.15 17.82
N ILE A 426 6.89 28.26 17.65
CA ILE A 426 8.33 28.33 17.41
C ILE A 426 8.94 28.95 18.66
N GLN A 427 9.95 28.30 19.23
CA GLN A 427 10.76 28.86 20.30
C GLN A 427 12.14 29.22 19.74
N SER A 428 12.55 30.46 19.91
CA SER A 428 13.94 30.87 19.67
C SER A 428 14.78 30.48 20.88
N MET A 429 15.84 29.70 20.68
CA MET A 429 16.73 29.25 21.74
C MET A 429 17.73 30.32 22.17
N VAL A 430 17.85 31.42 21.41
CA VAL A 430 18.77 32.53 21.71
C VAL A 430 18.18 33.42 22.80
N ASN A 431 16.94 33.87 22.63
CA ASN A 431 16.24 34.78 23.54
C ASN A 431 15.12 34.09 24.34
N GLN A 432 14.95 32.77 24.18
CA GLN A 432 13.90 31.95 24.82
C GLN A 432 12.46 32.36 24.47
N GLU A 433 12.27 33.24 23.48
CA GLU A 433 10.95 33.74 23.07
C GLU A 433 10.14 32.64 22.39
N ILE A 434 8.84 32.58 22.71
CA ILE A 434 7.90 31.60 22.16
C ILE A 434 6.84 32.32 21.32
N THR A 435 6.77 31.98 20.04
CA THR A 435 5.83 32.57 19.09
C THR A 435 4.78 31.55 18.67
N CYS A 436 3.50 31.88 18.86
CA CYS A 436 2.40 31.06 18.36
C CYS A 436 2.25 31.23 16.84
N ILE A 437 2.23 30.11 16.12
CA ILE A 437 2.00 30.07 14.66
C ILE A 437 0.73 29.28 14.30
N TYR A 438 -0.07 28.93 15.30
CA TYR A 438 -1.31 28.17 15.16
C TYR A 438 -2.52 29.08 15.34
N GLU A 439 -3.57 28.82 14.56
CA GLU A 439 -4.91 29.33 14.86
C GLU A 439 -5.70 28.15 15.40
N ALA A 440 -6.40 28.36 16.51
CA ALA A 440 -7.45 27.43 16.92
C ALA A 440 -8.37 27.19 15.72
N PRO A 441 -8.75 25.94 15.42
CA PRO A 441 -9.68 25.70 14.32
C PRO A 441 -10.97 26.48 14.60
N ILE A 442 -11.42 27.28 13.63
CA ILE A 442 -12.83 27.69 13.58
C ILE A 442 -13.62 26.40 13.74
N GLN A 443 -14.39 26.29 14.82
CA GLN A 443 -15.29 25.16 15.04
C GLN A 443 -16.19 25.09 13.80
N MET A 444 -15.87 24.16 12.89
CA MET A 444 -16.82 23.77 11.88
C MET A 444 -17.99 23.18 12.67
N PRO A 445 -19.22 23.66 12.47
CA PRO A 445 -20.36 23.08 13.15
C PRO A 445 -20.31 21.58 12.90
N ASP A 446 -20.28 20.84 14.00
CA ASP A 446 -20.35 19.41 13.99
C ASP A 446 -21.71 19.10 13.34
N ASN A 447 -21.72 18.82 12.04
CA ASN A 447 -22.92 18.36 11.36
C ASN A 447 -23.13 16.89 11.75
N ARG A 448 -23.21 16.64 13.07
CA ARG A 448 -23.76 15.46 13.70
C ARG A 448 -25.26 15.70 13.78
N SER A 449 -25.93 15.65 12.64
CA SER A 449 -27.32 15.22 12.64
C SER A 449 -27.35 13.70 12.82
N GLY A 450 -27.29 13.33 14.09
CA GLY A 450 -28.16 12.33 14.71
C GLY A 450 -28.08 10.89 14.23
N TRP A 451 -27.23 10.09 14.88
CA TRP A 451 -27.55 8.67 15.09
C TRP A 451 -27.14 8.31 16.52
N LYS A 452 -28.09 8.48 17.45
CA LYS A 452 -28.01 7.99 18.83
C LYS A 452 -28.81 6.68 18.92
N GLY A 453 -28.30 5.73 19.68
CA GLY A 453 -29.05 4.58 20.15
C GLY A 453 -28.21 3.31 20.13
N GLY A 454 -27.75 2.89 21.31
CA GLY A 454 -27.39 1.49 21.52
C GLY A 454 -28.66 0.65 21.61
N VAL A 455 -28.57 -0.60 21.16
CA VAL A 455 -29.63 -1.61 21.32
C VAL A 455 -29.01 -2.82 22.00
N ASN A 456 -29.78 -3.43 22.90
CA ASN A 456 -29.44 -4.62 23.67
C ASN A 456 -29.48 -5.87 22.76
N ILE A 457 -28.55 -6.81 22.91
CA ILE A 457 -28.33 -7.90 21.92
C ILE A 457 -28.49 -9.27 22.57
N ASN A 458 -29.41 -10.05 22.00
CA ASN A 458 -29.44 -11.51 21.99
C ASN A 458 -29.92 -11.97 20.58
N ASP A 459 -29.20 -11.56 19.53
CA ASP A 459 -29.57 -11.99 18.16
C ASP A 459 -28.30 -12.39 17.37
N SER A 460 -28.33 -13.60 16.81
CA SER A 460 -27.20 -14.36 16.26
C SER A 460 -26.97 -14.12 14.75
N SER A 461 -27.49 -13.02 14.20
CA SER A 461 -27.51 -12.74 12.75
C SER A 461 -26.47 -11.71 12.27
N PHE A 462 -25.48 -11.33 13.09
CA PHE A 462 -24.60 -10.18 12.80
C PHE A 462 -23.26 -10.54 12.16
N SER A 463 -23.25 -10.74 10.86
CA SER A 463 -22.03 -10.93 10.07
C SER A 463 -21.51 -9.62 9.45
N CYS A 464 -20.18 -9.43 9.51
CA CYS A 464 -19.45 -8.40 8.75
C CYS A 464 -19.50 -8.66 7.24
N GLY A 465 -19.95 -9.85 6.80
CA GLY A 465 -19.83 -10.37 5.44
C GLY A 465 -18.36 -10.60 5.05
N CYS A 466 -17.51 -10.91 6.02
CA CYS A 466 -16.12 -11.26 5.82
C CYS A 466 -15.87 -12.63 6.46
N GLU A 467 -15.35 -13.57 5.66
CA GLU A 467 -15.26 -15.01 5.98
C GLU A 467 -14.69 -15.29 7.37
N LYS A 468 -13.67 -14.53 7.80
CA LYS A 468 -13.06 -14.70 9.13
C LYS A 468 -13.86 -14.15 10.30
N CYS A 469 -14.65 -13.08 10.11
CA CYS A 469 -15.58 -12.66 11.15
C CYS A 469 -16.73 -13.66 11.26
N ASP A 470 -17.15 -14.25 10.14
CA ASP A 470 -18.21 -15.26 10.09
C ASP A 470 -17.75 -16.56 10.75
N GLU A 471 -16.51 -17.01 10.45
CA GLU A 471 -15.85 -18.13 11.13
C GLU A 471 -15.76 -17.93 12.65
N MET A 472 -15.44 -16.70 13.09
CA MET A 472 -15.32 -16.40 14.52
C MET A 472 -16.67 -16.28 15.23
N LEU A 473 -17.68 -15.71 14.56
CA LEU A 473 -19.05 -15.69 15.07
C LEU A 473 -19.60 -17.11 15.16
N ALA A 474 -19.39 -17.93 14.13
CA ALA A 474 -19.73 -19.35 14.13
C ALA A 474 -19.03 -20.11 15.25
N ALA A 475 -17.72 -19.90 15.46
CA ALA A 475 -16.95 -20.51 16.54
C ALA A 475 -17.43 -20.10 17.94
N ARG A 476 -17.90 -18.85 18.12
CA ARG A 476 -18.45 -18.35 19.40
C ARG A 476 -19.88 -18.87 19.64
N CYS A 477 -20.66 -19.08 18.59
CA CYS A 477 -22.02 -19.63 18.64
C CYS A 477 -22.07 -21.16 18.66
N GLY A 478 -20.92 -21.86 18.61
CA GLY A 478 -20.85 -23.32 18.58
C GLY A 478 -21.35 -23.94 17.26
N ILE A 479 -21.40 -23.15 16.17
CA ILE A 479 -21.81 -23.62 14.84
C ILE A 479 -20.58 -24.19 14.14
N ALA A 480 -20.66 -25.44 13.69
CA ALA A 480 -19.51 -26.21 13.23
C ALA A 480 -19.07 -25.86 11.78
N SER A 481 -19.89 -25.14 11.00
CA SER A 481 -19.68 -24.89 9.57
C SER A 481 -20.13 -23.50 9.10
N ILE A 482 -19.32 -22.86 8.25
CA ILE A 482 -19.62 -21.56 7.59
C ILE A 482 -20.89 -21.67 6.72
N GLN A 483 -21.11 -22.84 6.10
CA GLN A 483 -22.26 -23.07 5.22
C GLN A 483 -23.56 -23.07 6.02
N GLU A 484 -23.57 -23.71 7.19
CA GLU A 484 -24.74 -23.77 8.09
C GLU A 484 -25.09 -22.39 8.64
N HIS A 485 -24.09 -21.56 8.96
CA HIS A 485 -24.34 -20.18 9.42
C HIS A 485 -24.95 -19.31 8.31
N ARG A 486 -24.46 -19.40 7.07
CA ARG A 486 -25.02 -18.66 5.94
C ARG A 486 -26.45 -19.10 5.61
N THR A 487 -26.71 -20.40 5.58
CA THR A 487 -28.05 -20.94 5.33
C THR A 487 -29.03 -20.57 6.45
N ALA A 488 -28.60 -20.56 7.71
CA ALA A 488 -29.44 -20.13 8.83
C ALA A 488 -29.77 -18.63 8.79
N VAL A 489 -28.83 -17.79 8.36
CA VAL A 489 -29.07 -16.34 8.16
C VAL A 489 -30.03 -16.12 6.99
N GLU A 490 -29.86 -16.83 5.87
CA GLU A 490 -30.75 -16.76 4.70
C GLU A 490 -32.18 -17.29 5.01
N GLU A 491 -32.32 -18.38 5.78
CA GLU A 491 -33.63 -18.90 6.22
C GLU A 491 -34.35 -17.96 7.21
N LEU A 492 -33.61 -17.29 8.10
CA LEU A 492 -34.18 -16.30 9.02
C LEU A 492 -34.64 -15.03 8.30
N GLU A 493 -33.95 -14.62 7.24
CA GLU A 493 -34.36 -13.51 6.37
C GLU A 493 -35.61 -13.88 5.55
N PHE A 494 -35.65 -15.09 4.98
CA PHE A 494 -36.80 -15.58 4.21
C PHE A 494 -38.09 -15.70 5.05
N ARG A 495 -37.98 -16.12 6.32
CA ARG A 495 -39.12 -16.19 7.25
C ARG A 495 -39.61 -14.81 7.72
N ARG A 496 -38.83 -13.74 7.54
CA ARG A 496 -39.18 -12.37 7.93
C ARG A 496 -39.98 -11.63 6.85
N ASP A 497 -39.76 -11.99 5.57
CA ASP A 497 -40.48 -11.43 4.42
C ASP A 497 -41.83 -12.14 4.16
N ALA A 498 -42.02 -13.36 4.67
CA ALA A 498 -43.29 -14.07 4.68
C ALA A 498 -44.15 -13.68 5.90
N GLY A 499 -44.67 -12.45 5.92
CA GLY A 499 -45.58 -11.99 6.97
C GLY A 499 -46.98 -12.61 6.85
N GLU A 500 -47.26 -13.67 7.60
CA GLU A 500 -48.65 -14.06 7.91
C GLU A 500 -49.16 -13.26 9.11
N CYS A 501 -50.16 -12.42 8.84
CA CYS A 501 -50.93 -11.69 9.83
C CYS A 501 -51.73 -12.66 10.71
N VAL A 502 -51.46 -12.69 12.03
CA VAL A 502 -52.42 -13.21 13.01
C VAL A 502 -52.70 -12.16 14.08
N ASN A 503 -53.98 -11.78 14.14
CA ASN A 503 -54.57 -10.80 15.04
C ASN A 503 -54.81 -11.45 16.43
N PRO A 504 -54.37 -10.88 17.57
CA PRO A 504 -54.55 -11.52 18.87
C PRO A 504 -55.82 -11.01 19.55
N ARG A 505 -56.91 -11.79 19.49
CA ARG A 505 -58.05 -11.68 20.42
C ARG A 505 -58.96 -12.90 20.32
N ALA A 506 -58.88 -13.81 21.29
CA ALA A 506 -60.02 -14.44 21.97
C ALA A 506 -59.52 -15.49 22.98
N GLN A 507 -60.03 -15.38 24.19
CA GLN A 507 -59.95 -16.36 25.27
C GLN A 507 -60.80 -17.59 24.92
N GLY A 508 -60.49 -18.76 25.48
CA GLY A 508 -61.41 -19.90 25.44
C GLY A 508 -60.81 -21.23 25.89
N SER A 509 -61.20 -21.63 27.09
CA SER A 509 -61.04 -22.93 27.78
C SER A 509 -61.41 -24.19 26.98
N GLN A 510 -60.75 -25.32 27.31
CA GLN A 510 -61.27 -26.70 27.57
C GLN A 510 -60.18 -27.73 27.18
N GLN A 511 -59.56 -28.43 28.14
CA GLN A 511 -59.94 -29.73 28.73
C GLN A 511 -59.89 -30.95 27.79
N ALA A 512 -58.90 -31.82 28.10
CA ALA A 512 -59.01 -33.25 28.40
C ALA A 512 -59.10 -34.32 27.28
N GLN A 513 -58.34 -35.40 27.56
CA GLN A 513 -58.51 -36.81 27.14
C GLN A 513 -58.20 -37.13 25.67
N ASP A 514 -57.71 -38.31 25.26
CA ASP A 514 -57.03 -39.49 25.79
C ASP A 514 -57.02 -40.48 24.59
N ARG A 515 -56.25 -41.58 24.66
CA ARG A 515 -56.29 -42.82 23.82
C ARG A 515 -55.38 -42.85 22.59
N GLU A 516 -54.28 -43.63 22.66
CA GLU A 516 -54.14 -45.09 22.42
C GLU A 516 -53.80 -45.35 20.94
N SER A 517 -52.55 -45.67 20.61
CA SER A 517 -51.91 -47.01 20.59
C SER A 517 -51.87 -47.56 19.17
N TYR A 518 -50.66 -47.80 18.65
CA TYR A 518 -50.36 -48.98 17.83
C TYR A 518 -48.84 -49.20 17.84
N ASP A 519 -48.44 -50.27 18.50
CA ASP A 519 -47.11 -50.90 18.44
C ASP A 519 -47.31 -52.23 17.72
N GLU A 520 -46.47 -52.52 16.72
CA GLU A 520 -46.14 -53.92 16.43
C GLU A 520 -44.72 -54.07 15.86
N SER A 521 -43.90 -54.65 16.73
CA SER A 521 -42.55 -55.20 16.59
C SER A 521 -42.28 -56.11 15.38
N ARG A 522 -41.03 -56.10 14.85
CA ARG A 522 -39.99 -57.16 15.06
C ARG A 522 -38.67 -56.93 14.31
N HIS A 523 -37.60 -57.21 15.05
CA HIS A 523 -36.14 -57.14 14.85
C HIS A 523 -35.55 -58.10 13.76
N PRO A 524 -34.24 -58.06 13.36
CA PRO A 524 -33.08 -57.71 14.21
C PRO A 524 -31.88 -56.93 13.61
N ARG A 525 -31.29 -56.16 14.52
CA ARG A 525 -29.86 -55.86 14.77
C ARG A 525 -28.82 -56.29 13.71
N LEU A 526 -28.14 -55.29 13.13
CA LEU A 526 -26.69 -55.31 12.89
C LEU A 526 -26.13 -53.92 13.24
N ARG A 527 -25.36 -53.83 14.33
CA ARG A 527 -24.50 -52.67 14.64
C ARG A 527 -23.13 -52.91 13.98
N PRO A 528 -22.49 -51.89 13.39
CA PRO A 528 -21.05 -51.79 13.40
C PRO A 528 -20.61 -50.97 14.62
N HIS A 529 -19.75 -51.55 15.45
CA HIS A 529 -19.03 -50.86 16.52
C HIS A 529 -18.06 -49.82 15.92
N PRO A 530 -17.90 -48.63 16.53
CA PRO A 530 -16.87 -47.68 16.13
C PRO A 530 -15.50 -48.17 16.63
N GLY A 531 -14.59 -48.45 15.69
CA GLY A 531 -13.20 -48.84 15.96
C GLY A 531 -12.39 -47.72 16.64
N GLY A 532 -12.22 -47.84 17.95
CA GLY A 532 -10.93 -48.07 18.64
C GLY A 532 -9.74 -47.09 18.49
N CYS A 533 -9.70 -46.16 17.55
CA CYS A 533 -8.48 -45.38 17.29
C CYS A 533 -8.43 -44.00 17.98
N GLY A 534 -9.59 -43.41 18.27
CA GLY A 534 -9.67 -42.04 18.84
C GLY A 534 -9.42 -41.97 20.36
N LEU A 535 -9.79 -43.02 21.09
CA LEU A 535 -9.66 -43.02 22.56
C LEU A 535 -8.19 -43.24 22.98
N ALA A 536 -7.51 -44.22 22.39
CA ALA A 536 -6.10 -44.51 22.70
C ALA A 536 -5.17 -43.32 22.37
N LEU A 537 -5.42 -42.61 21.27
CA LEU A 537 -4.63 -41.44 20.89
C LEU A 537 -4.84 -40.27 21.87
N ARG A 538 -6.08 -40.05 22.33
CA ARG A 538 -6.35 -39.05 23.38
C ARG A 538 -5.69 -39.42 24.70
N THR A 539 -5.66 -40.69 25.09
CA THR A 539 -5.01 -41.11 26.35
C THR A 539 -3.49 -40.93 26.27
N VAL A 540 -2.87 -41.27 25.15
CA VAL A 540 -1.42 -41.09 24.94
C VAL A 540 -1.02 -39.61 24.90
N ILE A 541 -1.79 -38.76 24.20
CA ILE A 541 -1.53 -37.31 24.18
C ILE A 541 -1.68 -36.70 25.57
N THR A 542 -2.70 -37.12 26.33
CA THR A 542 -2.93 -36.61 27.69
C THR A 542 -1.81 -37.05 28.65
N ALA A 543 -1.33 -38.29 28.53
CA ALA A 543 -0.21 -38.79 29.32
C ALA A 543 1.11 -38.08 28.99
N LEU A 544 1.38 -37.82 27.70
CA LEU A 544 2.56 -37.07 27.26
C LEU A 544 2.51 -35.61 27.73
N GLN A 545 1.34 -34.97 27.68
CA GLN A 545 1.15 -33.61 28.21
C GLN A 545 1.36 -33.55 29.74
N ALA A 546 0.94 -34.57 30.48
CA ALA A 546 1.17 -34.65 31.92
C ALA A 546 2.66 -34.79 32.27
N ILE A 547 3.39 -35.68 31.56
CA ILE A 547 4.84 -35.85 31.74
C ILE A 547 5.61 -34.58 31.37
N PHE A 548 5.16 -33.87 30.33
CA PHE A 548 5.75 -32.61 29.89
C PHE A 548 5.55 -31.48 30.92
N ARG A 549 4.36 -31.40 31.53
CA ARG A 549 4.07 -30.44 32.61
C ARG A 549 4.85 -30.72 33.89
N LEU A 550 5.10 -32.00 34.22
CA LEU A 550 5.88 -32.39 35.41
C LEU A 550 7.38 -32.08 35.28
N ARG A 551 7.96 -32.09 34.06
CA ARG A 551 9.41 -31.88 33.85
C ARG A 551 9.84 -30.46 33.45
N LEU A 552 8.90 -29.58 33.15
CA LEU A 552 9.16 -28.15 32.94
C LEU A 552 9.45 -27.36 34.23
N ARG A 553 9.35 -27.99 35.40
CA ARG A 553 9.73 -27.41 36.70
C ARG A 553 11.22 -27.50 37.03
N SER A 554 12.08 -28.09 36.18
CA SER A 554 13.54 -28.07 36.42
C SER A 554 14.17 -26.72 36.02
N ASP A 555 15.22 -26.27 36.71
CA ASP A 555 15.85 -24.96 36.45
C ASP A 555 16.85 -24.97 35.27
N HIS A 556 17.03 -26.10 34.58
CA HIS A 556 17.99 -26.21 33.48
C HIS A 556 17.37 -25.84 32.12
N THR A 557 17.67 -24.63 31.66
CA THR A 557 17.16 -24.04 30.42
C THR A 557 17.41 -24.89 29.17
N ARG A 558 18.58 -25.55 29.05
CA ARG A 558 18.91 -26.40 27.90
C ARG A 558 18.03 -27.66 27.80
N LEU A 559 17.66 -28.24 28.94
CA LEU A 559 16.79 -29.41 28.98
C LEU A 559 15.35 -29.06 28.55
N LYS A 560 14.88 -27.85 28.89
CA LYS A 560 13.57 -27.34 28.44
C LYS A 560 13.49 -27.22 26.92
N TYR A 561 14.52 -26.64 26.29
CA TYR A 561 14.57 -26.52 24.83
C TYR A 561 14.63 -27.89 24.13
N PHE A 562 15.42 -28.82 24.67
CA PHE A 562 15.51 -30.18 24.13
C PHE A 562 14.17 -30.92 24.20
N LEU A 563 13.46 -30.82 25.32
CA LEU A 563 12.15 -31.46 25.50
C LEU A 563 11.07 -30.84 24.58
N VAL A 564 11.06 -29.51 24.43
CA VAL A 564 10.15 -28.82 23.49
C VAL A 564 10.41 -29.29 22.06
N MET A 565 11.68 -29.41 21.66
CA MET A 565 12.03 -29.87 20.31
C MET A 565 11.56 -31.32 20.06
N CYS A 566 11.76 -32.21 21.03
CA CYS A 566 11.28 -33.59 20.93
C CYS A 566 9.75 -33.67 20.83
N PHE A 567 9.02 -32.85 21.59
CA PHE A 567 7.56 -32.81 21.55
C PHE A 567 7.02 -32.32 20.19
N VAL A 568 7.66 -31.31 19.59
CA VAL A 568 7.32 -30.81 18.25
C VAL A 568 7.57 -31.88 17.19
N LEU A 569 8.67 -32.64 17.29
CA LEU A 569 8.98 -33.72 16.36
C LEU A 569 7.95 -34.86 16.45
N ILE A 570 7.56 -35.26 17.66
CA ILE A 570 6.53 -36.30 17.86
C ILE A 570 5.18 -35.88 17.27
N LEU A 571 4.78 -34.62 17.46
CA LEU A 571 3.55 -34.08 16.85
C LEU A 571 3.62 -34.06 15.32
N ALA A 572 4.77 -33.70 14.74
CA ALA A 572 4.97 -33.71 13.29
C ALA A 572 4.93 -35.13 12.69
N SER A 573 5.41 -36.14 13.42
CA SER A 573 5.32 -37.54 12.99
C SER A 573 3.89 -38.07 13.03
N LEU A 574 3.11 -37.69 14.04
CA LEU A 574 1.71 -38.09 14.18
C LEU A 574 0.81 -37.47 13.09
N THR A 575 1.08 -36.23 12.66
CA THR A 575 0.31 -35.59 11.57
C THR A 575 0.61 -36.20 10.20
N HIS A 576 1.85 -36.62 9.93
CA HIS A 576 2.21 -37.30 8.69
C HIS A 576 1.59 -38.71 8.58
N GLY A 577 1.49 -39.45 9.70
CA GLY A 577 0.85 -40.77 9.72
C GLY A 577 -0.66 -40.76 9.41
N ILE A 578 -1.34 -39.64 9.71
CA ILE A 578 -2.77 -39.45 9.45
C ILE A 578 -3.01 -39.08 7.97
N LEU A 579 -2.13 -38.28 7.36
CA LEU A 579 -2.23 -37.93 5.93
C LEU A 579 -2.03 -39.14 5.00
N ALA A 580 -1.13 -40.05 5.35
CA ALA A 580 -0.85 -41.24 4.53
C ALA A 580 -2.02 -42.23 4.47
N LYS A 581 -2.78 -42.39 5.58
CA LYS A 581 -3.95 -43.29 5.63
C LYS A 581 -5.16 -42.74 4.87
N ASN A 582 -5.36 -41.42 4.85
CA ASN A 582 -6.46 -40.80 4.11
C ASN A 582 -6.23 -40.81 2.59
N TYR A 583 -4.98 -40.82 2.14
CA TYR A 583 -4.65 -40.89 0.71
C TYR A 583 -4.89 -42.30 0.10
N GLN A 584 -4.66 -43.37 0.88
CA GLN A 584 -4.94 -44.75 0.45
C GLN A 584 -6.44 -45.07 0.37
N ALA A 585 -7.27 -44.46 1.22
CA ALA A 585 -8.73 -44.65 1.17
C ALA A 585 -9.35 -44.03 -0.08
N HIS A 586 -8.84 -42.88 -0.54
CA HIS A 586 -9.40 -42.14 -1.67
C HIS A 586 -9.10 -42.79 -3.03
N CYS A 587 -8.02 -43.58 -3.14
CA CYS A 587 -7.67 -44.31 -4.36
C CYS A 587 -8.43 -45.64 -4.53
N ALA A 588 -9.07 -46.18 -3.48
CA ALA A 588 -9.78 -47.45 -3.54
C ALA A 588 -11.24 -47.32 -4.04
N GLU A 589 -11.86 -46.14 -3.97
CA GLU A 589 -13.25 -45.91 -4.38
C GLU A 589 -13.45 -45.62 -5.87
N GLN A 590 -12.39 -45.42 -6.66
CA GLN A 590 -12.51 -45.07 -8.09
C GLN A 590 -12.51 -46.28 -9.05
N TRP A 591 -12.44 -47.51 -8.57
CA TRP A 591 -12.39 -48.72 -9.42
C TRP A 591 -13.45 -49.76 -9.01
N SER A 592 -14.73 -49.46 -9.25
CA SER A 592 -15.76 -50.51 -9.31
C SER A 592 -17.03 -50.07 -10.05
N GLN A 593 -17.35 -50.80 -11.13
CA GLN A 593 -18.69 -51.04 -11.75
C GLN A 593 -19.10 -50.21 -13.01
N PRO A 594 -19.88 -50.82 -13.96
CA PRO A 594 -19.55 -50.86 -15.39
C PRO A 594 -20.67 -50.39 -16.36
N HIS A 595 -20.31 -50.41 -17.66
CA HIS A 595 -21.08 -50.14 -18.89
C HIS A 595 -22.61 -50.34 -18.93
N ARG A 596 -23.29 -49.41 -19.64
CA ARG A 596 -24.39 -49.70 -20.62
C ARG A 596 -24.60 -48.52 -21.59
N HIS A 597 -24.53 -48.82 -22.89
CA HIS A 597 -25.10 -48.06 -24.04
C HIS A 597 -26.58 -48.49 -24.24
N PRO A 598 -27.48 -47.76 -24.97
CA PRO A 598 -27.36 -47.22 -26.35
C PRO A 598 -27.85 -45.75 -26.49
N GLY A 599 -27.75 -44.96 -27.55
CA GLY A 599 -27.41 -45.10 -28.98
C GLY A 599 -28.37 -44.19 -29.76
N THR A 600 -27.88 -43.21 -30.56
CA THR A 600 -28.39 -42.74 -31.88
C THR A 600 -27.85 -41.35 -32.30
N ASN A 601 -26.99 -41.37 -33.33
CA ASN A 601 -26.99 -40.62 -34.61
C ASN A 601 -26.94 -39.08 -34.77
N LEU A 602 -26.06 -38.72 -35.74
CA LEU A 602 -26.00 -37.56 -36.67
C LEU A 602 -25.46 -36.21 -36.09
N GLY A 603 -24.55 -35.46 -36.71
CA GLY A 603 -23.94 -35.53 -38.04
C GLY A 603 -22.77 -34.53 -38.20
N ILE A 604 -22.05 -34.71 -39.31
CA ILE A 604 -20.75 -34.16 -39.72
C ILE A 604 -20.83 -32.71 -40.24
N ARG A 605 -19.75 -31.91 -40.09
CA ARG A 605 -19.11 -30.95 -41.05
C ARG A 605 -18.39 -29.83 -40.28
N ASN A 606 -17.28 -29.23 -40.69
CA ASN A 606 -16.18 -29.48 -41.62
C ASN A 606 -15.12 -28.42 -41.24
N SER A 607 -13.84 -28.79 -41.22
CA SER A 607 -12.72 -27.83 -41.24
C SER A 607 -12.49 -27.34 -42.69
N PRO A 608 -11.68 -26.30 -42.87
CA PRO A 608 -10.56 -26.50 -43.78
C PRO A 608 -9.20 -26.04 -43.22
N ILE A 609 -8.21 -26.87 -43.55
CA ILE A 609 -6.77 -26.69 -43.52
C ILE A 609 -6.34 -25.86 -44.74
N LEU A 610 -5.24 -25.11 -44.64
CA LEU A 610 -4.22 -24.74 -45.67
C LEU A 610 -3.60 -23.36 -45.29
N THR A 611 -2.31 -23.04 -45.36
CA THR A 611 -1.10 -23.69 -45.88
C THR A 611 0.13 -23.02 -45.24
N ILE A 612 1.21 -23.78 -45.10
CA ILE A 612 2.56 -23.32 -44.75
C ILE A 612 3.21 -22.70 -46.00
N SER A 613 3.90 -21.56 -45.87
CA SER A 613 4.97 -21.17 -46.81
C SER A 613 6.23 -20.72 -46.05
N HIS A 614 7.33 -21.39 -46.37
CA HIS A 614 8.69 -21.05 -45.99
C HIS A 614 9.22 -19.92 -46.88
N PHE A 615 9.89 -18.92 -46.30
CA PHE A 615 10.99 -18.22 -46.95
C PHE A 615 12.12 -17.96 -45.94
N ALA A 616 13.33 -18.25 -46.41
CA ALA A 616 14.59 -18.34 -45.67
C ALA A 616 15.27 -16.95 -45.48
N PRO A 617 16.33 -16.86 -44.65
CA PRO A 617 16.87 -15.61 -44.12
C PRO A 617 18.02 -15.05 -44.97
N THR A 618 18.20 -13.72 -44.97
CA THR A 618 19.41 -13.07 -45.50
C THR A 618 20.20 -12.41 -44.37
N HIS A 619 21.47 -12.80 -44.29
CA HIS A 619 22.54 -12.23 -43.50
C HIS A 619 23.02 -10.87 -44.07
N GLY A 620 23.56 -10.01 -43.20
CA GLY A 620 24.36 -8.82 -43.54
C GLY A 620 24.65 -7.98 -42.28
N VAL A 621 25.74 -8.25 -41.54
CA VAL A 621 27.00 -7.46 -41.55
C VAL A 621 26.78 -6.04 -41.00
N ARG A 622 27.02 -5.80 -39.70
CA ARG A 622 28.21 -5.09 -39.15
C ARG A 622 28.62 -3.88 -39.98
N ASP A 623 28.49 -2.69 -39.41
CA ASP A 623 29.60 -1.74 -39.27
C ASP A 623 29.23 -0.62 -38.27
N SER A 624 30.20 -0.29 -37.40
CA SER A 624 30.25 0.91 -36.55
C SER A 624 30.62 2.13 -37.43
N PRO A 625 30.57 3.41 -36.98
CA PRO A 625 30.73 3.95 -35.61
C PRO A 625 29.44 4.34 -34.89
#